data_AF-A0A844FRZ9-F1
#
_entry.id   AF-A0A844FRZ9-F1
#
_cell.length_a   1.000
_cell.length_b   1.000
_cell.length_c   1.000
_cell.angle_alpha   90.00
_cell.angle_beta   90.00
_cell.angle_gamma   90.00
#
_symmetry.space_group_name_H-M   'P 1'
#
loop_
_entity.id
_entity.type
_entity.pdbx_description
1 polymer ?
#
loop_
_entity_poly.entity_id
_entity_poly.type
_entity_poly.pdbx_seq_one_letter_code
_entity_poly.pdbx_strand_id
1 'polypeptide(L)'
;MNTNERSLDNRRLVVLLDTLREHPNDELYEELFTLIAESSYFYVAAHFDKQPVRQKDGSYLLQNDTHMTFPRLYDDRGVYYYPAFTSLDELEKWQDEEVKNASILTLCIDDFLDMLHHDEGTSGVVINPYTQSFLLFKGMMEHLYEVREKAHPFHRHTILEHLYKNNKDAA
;
A
#
# COMPACT_ATOMS: atom_id res chain seq x y z
N MET A 1 -17.39 4.34 22.72
CA MET A 1 -16.83 3.40 21.71
C MET A 1 -15.82 4.20 20.90
N ASN A 2 -14.53 3.86 21.00
CA ASN A 2 -13.47 4.50 20.20
C ASN A 2 -13.50 3.83 18.82
N THR A 3 -14.12 4.47 17.82
CA THR A 3 -14.31 3.92 16.46
C THR A 3 -13.16 4.28 15.52
N ASN A 4 -11.92 4.32 16.03
CA ASN A 4 -10.73 4.68 15.26
C ASN A 4 -9.75 3.51 15.12
N GLU A 5 -10.25 2.28 15.09
CA GLU A 5 -9.44 1.15 14.64
C GLU A 5 -9.39 1.16 13.11
N ARG A 6 -8.19 1.42 12.57
CA ARG A 6 -7.87 1.19 11.15
C ARG A 6 -8.13 -0.29 10.87
N SER A 7 -9.29 -0.60 10.29
CA SER A 7 -9.68 -1.98 10.02
C SER A 7 -8.93 -2.50 8.80
N LEU A 8 -8.09 -3.51 8.98
CA LEU A 8 -7.46 -4.31 7.92
C LEU A 8 -8.43 -5.31 7.27
N ASP A 9 -9.73 -5.15 7.48
CA ASP A 9 -10.76 -6.05 6.96
C ASP A 9 -10.99 -5.83 5.46
N ASN A 10 -10.17 -6.51 4.66
CA ASN A 10 -10.27 -6.50 3.20
C ASN A 10 -11.22 -7.58 2.65
N ARG A 11 -12.10 -8.20 3.45
CA ARG A 11 -12.97 -9.29 2.94
C ARG A 11 -13.87 -8.86 1.78
N ARG A 12 -14.45 -7.66 1.87
CA ARG A 12 -15.29 -7.11 0.78
C ARG A 12 -14.44 -6.85 -0.48
N LEU A 13 -13.23 -6.30 -0.30
CA LEU A 13 -12.29 -6.09 -1.38
C LEU A 13 -11.94 -7.41 -2.08
N VAL A 14 -11.60 -8.46 -1.33
CA VAL A 14 -11.27 -9.79 -1.89
C VAL A 14 -12.44 -10.39 -2.68
N VAL A 15 -13.67 -10.35 -2.14
CA VAL A 15 -14.86 -10.83 -2.86
C VAL A 15 -15.08 -10.05 -4.16
N LEU A 16 -14.86 -8.74 -4.13
CA LEU A 16 -15.02 -7.90 -5.31
C LEU A 16 -13.95 -8.19 -6.37
N LEU A 17 -12.69 -8.42 -5.96
CA LEU A 17 -11.62 -8.84 -6.87
C LEU A 17 -11.94 -10.19 -7.55
N ASP A 18 -12.42 -11.18 -6.79
CA ASP A 18 -12.85 -12.46 -7.35
C ASP A 18 -14.03 -12.28 -8.32
N THR A 19 -15.00 -11.41 -7.98
CA THR A 19 -16.17 -11.14 -8.84
C THR A 19 -15.76 -10.44 -10.14
N LEU A 20 -14.89 -9.44 -10.07
CA LEU A 20 -14.37 -8.72 -11.23
C LEU A 20 -13.60 -9.63 -12.20
N ARG A 21 -12.89 -10.63 -11.66
CA ARG A 21 -12.18 -11.62 -12.49
C ARG A 21 -13.13 -12.44 -13.36
N GLU A 22 -14.28 -12.84 -12.81
CA GLU A 22 -15.26 -13.66 -13.53
C GLU A 22 -16.23 -12.82 -14.38
N HIS A 23 -16.57 -11.61 -13.90
CA HIS A 23 -17.62 -10.76 -14.45
C HIS A 23 -17.18 -9.28 -14.49
N PRO A 24 -16.20 -8.92 -15.33
CA PRO A 24 -15.70 -7.55 -15.40
C PRO A 24 -16.81 -6.59 -15.86
N ASN A 25 -17.06 -5.56 -15.07
CA ASN A 25 -17.97 -4.48 -15.42
C ASN A 25 -17.58 -3.18 -14.72
N ASP A 26 -17.97 -2.05 -15.32
CA ASP A 26 -17.55 -0.72 -14.88
C ASP A 26 -18.09 -0.39 -13.47
N GLU A 27 -19.30 -0.83 -13.13
CA GLU A 27 -19.89 -0.59 -11.79
C GLU A 27 -19.08 -1.25 -10.67
N LEU A 28 -18.60 -2.48 -10.89
CA LEU A 28 -17.74 -3.20 -9.95
C LEU A 28 -16.33 -2.58 -9.90
N TYR A 29 -15.82 -2.04 -11.01
CA TYR A 29 -14.56 -1.27 -10.98
C TYR A 29 -14.71 0.00 -10.15
N GLU A 30 -15.81 0.75 -10.29
CA GLU A 30 -16.08 1.93 -9.46
C GLU A 30 -16.25 1.58 -7.98
N GLU A 31 -16.94 0.47 -7.67
CA GLU A 31 -17.02 -0.04 -6.29
C GLU A 31 -15.62 -0.39 -5.75
N LEU A 32 -14.78 -0.98 -6.59
CA LEU A 32 -13.42 -1.35 -6.22
C LEU A 32 -12.58 -0.12 -5.88
N PHE A 33 -12.59 0.89 -6.76
CA PHE A 33 -11.88 2.14 -6.52
C PHE A 33 -12.38 2.84 -5.27
N THR A 34 -13.70 2.86 -5.05
CA THR A 34 -14.29 3.45 -3.84
C THR A 34 -13.81 2.73 -2.58
N LEU A 35 -13.84 1.39 -2.55
CA LEU A 35 -13.36 0.63 -1.38
C LEU A 35 -11.88 0.85 -1.08
N ILE A 36 -11.06 0.90 -2.13
CA ILE A 36 -9.62 1.15 -2.02
C ILE A 36 -9.39 2.57 -1.47
N ALA A 37 -10.09 3.57 -2.02
CA ALA A 37 -9.98 4.96 -1.62
C ALA A 37 -10.44 5.21 -0.17
N GLU A 38 -11.54 4.58 0.25
CA GLU A 38 -12.21 4.94 1.48
C GLU A 38 -11.85 4.08 2.68
N SER A 39 -11.38 2.85 2.52
CA SER A 39 -11.31 1.93 3.66
C SER A 39 -10.20 0.89 3.62
N SER A 40 -9.59 0.65 2.46
CA SER A 40 -8.62 -0.44 2.33
C SER A 40 -7.25 -0.07 2.90
N TYR A 41 -6.69 -1.02 3.64
CA TYR A 41 -5.32 -1.00 4.13
C TYR A 41 -4.65 -2.30 3.72
N PHE A 42 -3.40 -2.24 3.29
CA PHE A 42 -2.66 -3.36 2.75
C PHE A 42 -1.43 -3.63 3.57
N TYR A 43 -1.10 -4.92 3.73
CA TYR A 43 0.21 -5.32 4.19
C TYR A 43 1.24 -5.13 3.10
N VAL A 44 2.41 -4.61 3.48
CA VAL A 44 3.57 -4.49 2.60
C VAL A 44 4.83 -4.89 3.35
N ALA A 45 5.80 -5.43 2.62
CA ALA A 45 7.15 -5.65 3.12
C ALA A 45 7.98 -4.37 2.99
N ALA A 46 8.75 -4.03 4.01
CA ALA A 46 9.66 -2.89 4.00
C ALA A 46 10.96 -3.21 4.74
N HIS A 47 12.07 -2.69 4.23
CA HIS A 47 13.37 -2.71 4.90
C HIS A 47 13.67 -1.35 5.49
N PHE A 48 14.32 -1.38 6.65
CA PHE A 48 14.83 -0.20 7.32
C PHE A 48 16.33 -0.36 7.51
N ASP A 49 17.10 0.66 7.15
CA ASP A 49 18.53 0.74 7.48
C ASP A 49 18.75 0.83 9.01
N LYS A 50 17.81 1.46 9.71
CA LYS A 50 17.73 1.60 11.16
C LYS A 50 16.38 1.09 11.64
N GLN A 51 16.42 0.04 12.45
CA GLN A 51 15.21 -0.61 12.96
C GLN A 51 14.33 0.37 13.76
N PRO A 52 13.00 0.42 13.50
CA PRO A 52 12.08 1.25 14.26
C PRO A 52 12.09 0.90 15.75
N VAL A 53 12.08 1.90 16.62
CA VAL A 53 12.14 1.70 18.07
C VAL A 53 10.74 1.72 18.66
N ARG A 54 10.31 0.59 19.22
CA ARG A 54 9.00 0.49 19.89
C ARG A 54 8.95 1.40 21.12
N GLN A 55 7.93 2.25 21.15
CA GLN A 55 7.64 3.18 22.24
C GLN A 55 6.75 2.53 23.30
N LYS A 56 6.67 3.17 24.47
CA LYS A 56 5.88 2.67 25.62
C LYS A 56 4.37 2.62 25.35
N ASP A 57 3.88 3.46 24.46
CA ASP A 57 2.48 3.50 24.02
C ASP A 57 2.15 2.48 22.91
N GLY A 58 3.14 1.69 22.48
CA GLY A 58 3.01 0.70 21.41
C GLY A 58 3.24 1.24 20.00
N SER A 59 3.46 2.55 19.83
CA SER A 59 3.90 3.12 18.56
C SER A 59 5.35 2.75 18.23
N TYR A 60 5.77 2.96 16.99
CA TYR A 60 7.17 2.82 16.57
C TYR A 60 7.73 4.19 16.21
N LEU A 61 8.91 4.50 16.73
CA LEU A 61 9.66 5.69 16.37
C LEU A 61 10.67 5.34 15.28
N LEU A 62 10.52 6.00 14.13
CA LEU A 62 11.55 6.08 13.11
C LEU A 62 12.59 7.12 13.55
N GLN A 63 13.86 6.75 13.55
CA GLN A 63 14.94 7.68 13.88
C GLN A 63 15.12 8.69 12.74
N ASN A 64 15.74 9.82 13.04
CA ASN A 64 16.15 10.75 12.00
C ASN A 64 17.12 10.06 11.02
N ASP A 65 16.98 10.37 9.73
CA ASP A 65 17.71 9.76 8.62
C ASP A 65 17.57 8.22 8.54
N THR A 66 16.43 7.66 8.96
CA THR A 66 16.07 6.27 8.62
C THR A 66 15.66 6.22 7.15
N HIS A 67 16.35 5.40 6.37
CA HIS A 67 15.98 5.07 5.00
C HIS A 67 15.11 3.81 4.99
N MET A 68 13.97 3.91 4.31
CA MET A 68 13.06 2.81 4.08
C MET A 68 13.07 2.43 2.61
N THR A 69 13.15 1.13 2.32
CA THR A 69 13.02 0.60 0.96
C THR A 69 11.92 -0.46 0.93
N PHE A 70 11.24 -0.55 -0.21
CA PHE A 70 10.20 -1.54 -0.44
C PHE A 70 10.68 -2.55 -1.48
N PRO A 71 10.66 -3.86 -1.18
CA PRO A 71 10.88 -4.90 -2.17
C PRO A 71 9.89 -4.78 -3.33
N ARG A 72 10.32 -5.19 -4.53
CA ARG A 72 9.58 -4.99 -5.79
C ARG A 72 9.33 -6.32 -6.49
N LEU A 73 8.22 -6.43 -7.19
CA LEU A 73 7.97 -7.51 -8.15
C LEU A 73 8.28 -7.02 -9.56
N TYR A 74 8.86 -7.90 -10.38
CA TYR A 74 9.18 -7.62 -11.77
C TYR A 74 8.37 -8.53 -12.69
N ASP A 75 7.87 -7.99 -13.80
CA ASP A 75 7.36 -8.80 -14.91
C ASP A 75 8.51 -9.35 -15.78
N ASP A 76 8.16 -10.19 -16.75
CA ASP A 76 9.08 -10.81 -17.70
C ASP A 76 9.84 -9.80 -18.59
N ARG A 77 9.37 -8.57 -18.67
CA ARG A 77 9.98 -7.45 -19.41
C ARG A 77 10.85 -6.57 -18.52
N GLY A 78 10.97 -6.89 -17.23
CA GLY A 78 11.74 -6.12 -16.26
C GLY A 78 11.01 -4.87 -15.76
N VAL A 79 9.71 -4.73 -16.03
CA VAL A 79 8.87 -3.68 -15.46
C VAL A 79 8.56 -4.03 -14.01
N TYR A 80 8.70 -3.07 -13.10
CA TYR A 80 8.46 -3.33 -11.68
C TYR A 80 7.22 -2.65 -11.12
N TYR A 81 6.71 -3.28 -10.05
CA TYR A 81 5.50 -2.93 -9.34
C TYR A 81 5.72 -3.06 -7.83
N TYR A 82 5.00 -2.26 -7.06
CA TYR A 82 4.94 -2.41 -5.61
C TYR A 82 3.83 -3.42 -5.25
N PRO A 83 4.13 -4.51 -4.54
CA PRO A 83 3.11 -5.45 -4.11
C PRO A 83 2.37 -4.97 -2.86
N ALA A 84 1.07 -5.23 -2.84
CA ALA A 84 0.17 -4.93 -1.74
C ALA A 84 -0.66 -6.16 -1.41
N PHE A 85 -0.77 -6.52 -0.13
CA PHE A 85 -1.40 -7.77 0.28
C PHE A 85 -2.61 -7.50 1.17
N THR A 86 -3.74 -8.13 0.87
CA THR A 86 -4.97 -7.97 1.67
C THR A 86 -4.91 -8.71 3.00
N SER A 87 -4.01 -9.67 3.16
CA SER A 87 -3.79 -10.48 4.36
C SER A 87 -2.32 -10.90 4.50
N LEU A 88 -1.94 -11.33 5.70
CA LEU A 88 -0.62 -11.93 5.94
C LEU A 88 -0.43 -13.22 5.14
N ASP A 89 -1.46 -14.06 5.04
CA ASP A 89 -1.41 -15.30 4.25
C ASP A 89 -1.06 -15.05 2.77
N GLU A 90 -1.50 -13.91 2.19
CA GLU A 90 -1.12 -13.51 0.83
C GLU A 90 0.33 -13.03 0.75
N LEU A 91 0.79 -12.27 1.75
CA LEU A 91 2.18 -11.82 1.85
C LEU A 91 3.13 -13.00 2.02
N GLU A 92 2.78 -13.96 2.87
CA GLU A 92 3.58 -15.16 3.14
C GLU A 92 3.77 -16.05 1.89
N LYS A 93 2.97 -15.89 0.83
CA LYS A 93 3.23 -16.57 -0.45
C LYS A 93 4.45 -16.01 -1.17
N TRP A 94 4.88 -14.79 -0.83
CA TRP A 94 6.09 -14.19 -1.35
C TRP A 94 7.33 -14.74 -0.63
N GLN A 95 7.89 -15.81 -1.19
CA GLN A 95 8.97 -16.59 -0.58
C GLN A 95 10.39 -16.06 -0.89
N ASP A 96 10.51 -14.88 -1.48
CA ASP A 96 11.82 -14.27 -1.80
C ASP A 96 12.61 -13.96 -0.53
N GLU A 97 13.93 -14.18 -0.57
CA GLU A 97 14.82 -13.98 0.57
C GLU A 97 14.82 -12.52 1.08
N GLU A 98 14.60 -11.56 0.18
CA GLU A 98 14.45 -10.15 0.54
C GLU A 98 13.28 -9.97 1.50
N VAL A 99 12.15 -10.63 1.26
CA VAL A 99 10.92 -10.49 2.06
C VAL A 99 11.03 -11.16 3.42
N LYS A 100 11.77 -12.27 3.54
CA LYS A 100 11.87 -13.05 4.79
C LYS A 100 12.39 -12.26 5.98
N ASN A 101 13.23 -11.25 5.72
CA ASN A 101 13.81 -10.38 6.75
C ASN A 101 13.20 -8.97 6.75
N ALA A 102 12.14 -8.75 5.98
CA ALA A 102 11.46 -7.46 5.91
C ALA A 102 10.56 -7.25 7.14
N SER A 103 10.41 -5.99 7.51
CA SER A 103 9.35 -5.56 8.41
C SER A 103 8.03 -5.50 7.65
N ILE A 104 6.94 -5.85 8.33
CA ILE A 104 5.60 -5.76 7.75
C ILE A 104 4.95 -4.45 8.20
N LEU A 105 4.52 -3.65 7.23
CA LEU A 105 3.80 -2.39 7.46
C LEU A 105 2.36 -2.51 6.96
N THR A 106 1.55 -1.56 7.40
CA THR A 106 0.18 -1.37 6.93
C THR A 106 0.08 -0.02 6.24
N LEU A 107 -0.17 -0.02 4.94
CA LEU A 107 -0.29 1.18 4.11
C LEU A 107 -1.70 1.32 3.56
N CYS A 108 -2.17 2.55 3.41
CA CYS A 108 -3.40 2.86 2.69
C CYS A 108 -3.08 3.42 1.30
N ILE A 109 -4.12 3.78 0.55
CA ILE A 109 -3.90 4.30 -0.80
C ILE A 109 -3.07 5.57 -0.85
N ASP A 110 -3.21 6.46 0.14
CA ASP A 110 -2.50 7.74 0.16
C ASP A 110 -0.97 7.51 0.21
N ASP A 111 -0.53 6.48 0.96
CA ASP A 111 0.88 6.08 1.00
C ASP A 111 1.39 5.62 -0.37
N PHE A 112 0.60 4.82 -1.10
CA PHE A 112 0.98 4.37 -2.44
C PHE A 112 1.01 5.52 -3.44
N LEU A 113 0.05 6.45 -3.38
CA LEU A 113 0.04 7.64 -4.24
C LEU A 113 1.30 8.48 -4.03
N ASP A 114 1.69 8.71 -2.78
CA ASP A 114 2.93 9.41 -2.45
C ASP A 114 4.17 8.63 -2.94
N MET A 115 4.22 7.31 -2.74
CA MET A 115 5.32 6.46 -3.22
C MET A 115 5.46 6.53 -4.74
N LEU A 116 4.36 6.45 -5.48
CA LEU A 116 4.33 6.53 -6.94
C LEU A 116 4.65 7.93 -7.46
N HIS A 117 4.34 8.98 -6.69
CA HIS A 117 4.71 10.34 -7.03
C HIS A 117 6.24 10.54 -6.95
N HIS A 118 6.90 9.89 -6.00
CA HIS A 118 8.34 9.96 -5.80
C HIS A 118 9.17 8.93 -6.59
N ASP A 119 8.52 7.92 -7.16
CA ASP A 119 9.15 6.88 -7.98
C ASP A 119 8.54 6.86 -9.39
N GLU A 120 9.17 7.58 -10.33
CA GLU A 120 8.70 7.62 -11.73
C GLU A 120 8.93 6.30 -12.49
N GLY A 121 9.77 5.39 -11.97
CA GLY A 121 10.17 4.16 -12.67
C GLY A 121 9.18 2.99 -12.48
N THR A 122 8.34 3.04 -11.46
CA THR A 122 7.33 1.99 -11.21
C THR A 122 6.14 2.14 -12.14
N SER A 123 5.58 1.00 -12.56
CA SER A 123 4.36 0.97 -13.38
C SER A 123 3.08 0.86 -12.58
N GLY A 124 3.16 0.71 -11.25
CA GLY A 124 2.00 0.76 -10.37
C GLY A 124 2.11 -0.16 -9.15
N VAL A 125 0.94 -0.53 -8.64
CA VAL A 125 0.78 -1.41 -7.47
C VAL A 125 0.07 -2.69 -7.92
N VAL A 126 0.54 -3.84 -7.46
CA VAL A 126 -0.14 -5.13 -7.68
C VAL A 126 -0.73 -5.63 -6.37
N ILE A 127 -2.05 -5.72 -6.31
CA ILE A 127 -2.78 -6.27 -5.17
C ILE A 127 -2.86 -7.79 -5.31
N ASN A 128 -2.56 -8.52 -4.22
CA ASN A 128 -2.58 -9.98 -4.11
C ASN A 128 -1.96 -10.71 -5.32
N PRO A 129 -0.65 -10.53 -5.59
CA PRO A 129 0.02 -11.05 -6.79
C PRO A 129 -0.16 -12.55 -7.07
N TYR A 130 -0.49 -13.34 -6.04
CA TYR A 130 -0.50 -14.81 -6.12
C TYR A 130 -1.89 -15.45 -6.28
N THR A 131 -2.98 -14.76 -5.95
CA THR A 131 -4.35 -15.34 -5.96
C THR A 131 -5.35 -14.46 -6.70
N GLN A 132 -5.69 -13.31 -6.13
CA GLN A 132 -6.57 -12.30 -6.72
C GLN A 132 -5.76 -11.17 -7.33
N SER A 133 -4.78 -11.52 -8.18
CA SER A 133 -3.85 -10.54 -8.75
C SER A 133 -4.59 -9.45 -9.50
N PHE A 134 -4.44 -8.22 -9.03
CA PHE A 134 -5.04 -7.05 -9.62
C PHE A 134 -4.00 -5.94 -9.76
N LEU A 135 -3.76 -5.51 -11.00
CA LEU A 135 -2.80 -4.46 -11.30
C LEU A 135 -3.50 -3.09 -11.31
N LEU A 136 -3.15 -2.26 -10.33
CA LEU A 136 -3.42 -0.82 -10.34
C LEU A 136 -2.27 -0.12 -11.06
N PHE A 137 -2.40 0.05 -12.37
CA PHE A 137 -1.42 0.81 -13.15
C PHE A 137 -1.59 2.32 -12.93
N LYS A 138 -0.55 3.10 -13.25
CA LYS A 138 -0.49 4.55 -12.99
C LYS A 138 -1.74 5.34 -13.46
N GLY A 139 -2.28 5.02 -14.64
CA GLY A 139 -3.51 5.68 -15.14
C GLY A 139 -4.77 5.38 -14.31
N MET A 140 -4.88 4.20 -13.70
CA MET A 140 -5.97 3.91 -12.74
C MET A 140 -5.78 4.67 -11.43
N MET A 141 -4.53 4.95 -11.05
CA MET A 141 -4.23 5.68 -9.82
C MET A 141 -4.68 7.15 -9.89
N GLU A 142 -4.64 7.77 -11.07
CA GLU A 142 -5.20 9.10 -11.29
C GLU A 142 -6.71 9.11 -11.01
N HIS A 143 -7.45 8.13 -11.56
CA HIS A 143 -8.87 7.98 -11.28
C HIS A 143 -9.14 7.71 -9.79
N LEU A 144 -8.35 6.82 -9.19
CA LEU A 144 -8.46 6.50 -7.78
C LEU A 144 -8.20 7.73 -6.88
N TYR A 145 -7.28 8.62 -7.27
CA TYR A 145 -7.09 9.92 -6.62
C TYR A 145 -8.33 10.80 -6.75
N GLU A 146 -8.96 10.88 -7.92
CA GLU A 146 -10.21 11.62 -8.09
C GLU A 146 -11.35 11.07 -7.21
N VAL A 147 -11.50 9.73 -7.16
CA VAL A 147 -12.47 9.06 -6.29
C VAL A 147 -12.19 9.40 -4.82
N ARG A 148 -10.90 9.34 -4.42
CA ARG A 148 -10.41 9.68 -3.07
C ARG A 148 -10.69 11.14 -2.69
N GLU A 149 -10.51 12.09 -3.60
CA GLU A 149 -10.81 13.51 -3.38
C GLU A 149 -12.32 13.76 -3.24
N LYS A 150 -13.14 13.14 -4.11
CA LYS A 150 -14.61 13.26 -4.09
C LYS A 150 -15.23 12.67 -2.82
N ALA A 151 -14.66 11.59 -2.28
CA ALA A 151 -15.15 10.95 -1.07
C ALA A 151 -14.88 11.77 0.21
N HIS A 152 -14.08 12.86 0.14
CA HIS A 152 -13.62 13.67 1.27
C HIS A 152 -13.21 12.89 2.56
N PRO A 153 -12.46 11.77 2.49
CA PRO A 153 -11.99 11.12 3.72
C PRO A 153 -11.03 12.04 4.48
N PHE A 154 -11.09 11.96 5.81
CA PHE A 154 -10.10 12.53 6.72
C PHE A 154 -8.68 12.32 6.17
N HIS A 155 -7.85 13.38 6.23
CA HIS A 155 -6.43 13.29 5.86
C HIS A 155 -5.77 12.12 6.59
N ARG A 156 -5.28 11.12 5.86
CA ARG A 156 -4.50 10.03 6.43
C ARG A 156 -3.05 10.45 6.33
N HIS A 157 -2.40 10.56 7.48
CA HIS A 157 -0.96 10.85 7.50
C HIS A 157 -0.25 9.66 6.86
N THR A 158 0.52 9.93 5.80
CA THR A 158 1.29 8.90 5.12
C THR A 158 2.60 8.65 5.85
N ILE A 159 3.15 7.45 5.70
CA ILE A 159 4.46 7.13 6.29
C ILE A 159 5.57 8.02 5.72
N LEU A 160 5.39 8.52 4.49
CA LEU A 160 6.34 9.38 3.78
C LEU A 160 6.37 10.81 4.33
N GLU A 161 5.27 11.34 4.87
CA GLU A 161 5.28 12.65 5.55
C GLU A 161 6.29 12.72 6.70
N HIS A 162 6.51 11.59 7.39
CA HIS A 162 7.51 11.49 8.46
C HIS A 162 8.93 11.35 7.92
N LEU A 163 9.12 10.67 6.78
CA LEU A 163 10.43 10.46 6.19
C LEU A 163 10.98 11.72 5.50
N TYR A 164 10.12 12.47 4.80
CA TYR A 164 10.55 13.65 4.04
C TYR A 164 10.63 14.94 4.87
N LYS A 165 9.89 15.06 5.98
CA LYS A 165 10.07 16.19 6.93
C LYS A 165 11.46 16.17 7.56
N ASN A 166 11.99 14.98 7.88
CA ASN A 166 13.30 14.83 8.49
C ASN A 166 14.46 15.29 7.59
N ASN A 167 14.26 15.37 6.27
CA ASN A 167 15.28 15.86 5.33
C ASN A 167 15.28 17.39 5.13
N LYS A 168 14.25 18.12 5.57
CA LYS A 168 14.20 19.59 5.44
C LYS A 168 14.78 20.34 6.64
N ASP A 169 14.86 19.71 7.81
CA ASP A 169 15.45 20.30 9.01
C ASP A 169 16.97 20.01 9.13
N ALA A 170 17.55 19.31 8.15
CA ALA A 170 18.98 18.99 8.05
C ALA A 170 19.74 19.89 7.07
N ALA A 171 19.10 20.93 6.51
CA ALA A 171 19.69 21.89 5.57
C ALA A 171 19.91 23.28 6.18
#